data_AF-A0A401NTI0-F1
#
_entry.id   AF-A0A401NTI0-F1
#
_cell.length_a   1.000
_cell.length_b   1.000
_cell.length_c   1.000
_cell.angle_alpha   90.00
_cell.angle_beta   90.00
_cell.angle_gamma   90.00
#
_symmetry.space_group_name_H-M   'P 1'
#
loop_
_entity.id
_entity.type
_entity.pdbx_description
1 polymer ?
#
loop_
_entity_poly.entity_id
_entity_poly.type
_entity_poly.pdbx_seq_one_letter_code
_entity_poly.pdbx_strand_id
1 'polypeptide(L)'
;MEGMLYKWTNYLSGWQPRWFVLAGGILSYYDSQEDTWKGCKGSIKMAVCEIQVHTSDSTRMELIIPGEQHFYLKAVNVAERQRWLVALGSSKACLTDSRTKKEKEINENTESLKKKVSELRLYCDLLLQQVNNLKENAQSNPTDMEIDTATLLRSTCNTFMKTLEECMQIANATFRPELLQPTPPGSPYVAIIKPNRIKHQHLSSYSCTKRNEMNNVQNGSTIEQANFKTQERLQSADDDQHQENSRRGSTENAEERMDNSESVDAATEKCGVNVELQLSGAEDETAEGSEELDGTNTTLHAEKEEIQTFFSAMEQRFTDIEFEEDNGIPTLPFLESCYAIVPVLDKLGPTVFAPVKLDFVGNIKKINQKYIADSIRFTTLQKIVLYELETDEATVRNSATEALLWLKRGLKFLKGFLEEVNNGEKDIQKALNTSYGRTLRQYHGWVVRGVFALALRAAPFYEGFMAALAVNEGDEQKEAFYEGMQRDLNQYLPAMGKQIEILDALYEEYNLESDEVV
;
A
#
# COMPACT_ATOMS: atom_id res chain seq x y z
N MET A 1 -20.96 -23.87 7.02
CA MET A 1 -21.21 -24.78 8.16
C MET A 1 -20.83 -24.03 9.42
N GLU A 2 -21.54 -24.23 10.51
CA GLU A 2 -21.18 -23.67 11.82
C GLU A 2 -21.46 -24.66 12.95
N GLY A 3 -20.88 -24.42 14.12
CA GLY A 3 -21.01 -25.28 15.29
C GLY A 3 -19.87 -25.11 16.29
N MET A 4 -20.00 -25.74 17.47
CA MET A 4 -18.97 -25.70 18.51
C MET A 4 -17.90 -26.78 18.31
N LEU A 5 -16.63 -26.39 18.42
CA LEU A 5 -15.48 -27.29 18.55
C LEU A 5 -14.61 -26.83 19.72
N TYR A 6 -13.93 -27.76 20.38
CA TYR A 6 -12.87 -27.41 21.33
C TYR A 6 -11.59 -27.12 20.56
N LYS A 7 -10.97 -25.95 20.80
CA LYS A 7 -9.66 -25.57 20.28
C LYS A 7 -8.63 -25.63 21.41
N TRP A 8 -7.43 -26.17 21.15
CA TRP A 8 -6.30 -26.00 22.07
C TRP A 8 -5.83 -24.54 22.08
N THR A 9 -5.49 -24.05 23.28
CA THR A 9 -5.09 -22.65 23.51
C THR A 9 -3.65 -22.55 24.00
N ASN A 10 -3.36 -23.03 25.21
CA ASN A 10 -2.02 -23.12 25.80
C ASN A 10 -2.04 -24.16 26.95
N TYR A 11 -0.91 -24.37 27.64
CA TYR A 11 -0.84 -25.33 28.76
C TYR A 11 -1.63 -24.93 30.02
N LEU A 12 -2.00 -23.65 30.19
CA LEU A 12 -2.74 -23.15 31.36
C LEU A 12 -4.26 -23.26 31.18
N SER A 13 -4.75 -23.01 29.97
CA SER A 13 -6.18 -22.98 29.62
C SER A 13 -6.63 -24.20 28.81
N GLY A 14 -5.71 -24.94 28.20
CA GLY A 14 -5.96 -26.22 27.53
C GLY A 14 -6.96 -26.18 26.38
N TRP A 15 -7.90 -27.13 26.39
CA TRP A 15 -9.00 -27.24 25.43
C TRP A 15 -10.15 -26.31 25.81
N GLN A 16 -10.42 -25.29 25.00
CA GLN A 16 -11.50 -24.32 25.22
C GLN A 16 -12.59 -24.49 24.16
N PRO A 17 -13.89 -24.51 24.52
CA PRO A 17 -14.98 -24.51 23.54
C PRO A 17 -14.99 -23.19 22.78
N ARG A 18 -15.16 -23.24 21.47
CA ARG A 18 -15.24 -22.08 20.58
C ARG A 18 -16.33 -22.30 19.53
N TRP A 19 -17.03 -21.24 19.15
CA TRP A 19 -17.93 -21.31 18.00
C TRP A 19 -17.12 -21.15 16.71
N PHE A 20 -17.26 -22.09 15.79
CA PHE A 20 -16.59 -22.08 14.48
C PHE A 20 -17.60 -21.84 13.36
N VAL A 21 -17.21 -21.05 12.37
CA VAL A 21 -17.99 -20.76 11.16
C VAL A 21 -17.10 -20.96 9.93
N LEU A 22 -17.48 -21.92 9.09
CA LEU A 22 -16.90 -22.18 7.77
C LEU A 22 -17.80 -21.57 6.68
N ALA A 23 -17.32 -20.48 6.07
CA ALA A 23 -18.00 -19.74 5.01
C ALA A 23 -16.99 -19.15 4.02
N GLY A 24 -17.33 -19.08 2.73
CA GLY A 24 -16.49 -18.43 1.71
C GLY A 24 -15.07 -19.00 1.55
N GLY A 25 -14.84 -20.26 1.92
CA GLY A 25 -13.49 -20.87 1.92
C GLY A 25 -12.63 -20.52 3.14
N ILE A 26 -13.20 -19.86 4.15
CA ILE A 26 -12.51 -19.45 5.39
C ILE A 26 -13.21 -20.12 6.58
N LEU A 27 -12.41 -20.67 7.49
CA LEU A 27 -12.85 -21.15 8.80
C LEU A 27 -12.47 -20.12 9.87
N SER A 28 -13.45 -19.40 10.41
CA SER A 28 -13.28 -18.42 11.49
C SER A 28 -13.77 -18.98 12.83
N TYR A 29 -13.24 -18.48 13.96
CA TYR A 29 -13.74 -18.83 15.29
C TYR A 29 -13.94 -17.64 16.23
N TYR A 30 -14.83 -17.84 17.22
CA TYR A 30 -15.37 -16.83 18.13
C TYR A 30 -15.42 -17.39 19.57
N ASP A 31 -15.63 -16.51 20.56
CA ASP A 31 -15.75 -16.93 21.97
C ASP A 31 -17.02 -17.79 22.18
N SER A 32 -18.17 -17.32 21.68
CA SER A 32 -19.44 -18.06 21.63
C SER A 32 -20.20 -17.77 20.32
N GLN A 33 -21.40 -18.33 20.15
CA GLN A 33 -22.25 -18.06 18.98
C GLN A 33 -22.80 -16.63 19.01
N GLU A 34 -23.20 -16.17 20.20
CA GLU A 34 -23.75 -14.85 20.50
C GLU A 34 -22.71 -13.74 20.34
N ASP A 35 -21.42 -14.07 20.44
CA ASP A 35 -20.29 -13.15 20.33
C ASP A 35 -19.77 -12.96 18.90
N THR A 36 -20.46 -13.53 17.89
CA THR A 36 -20.07 -13.41 16.47
C THR A 36 -20.01 -11.96 15.95
N TRP A 37 -20.76 -11.03 16.55
CA TRP A 37 -20.72 -9.59 16.22
C TRP A 37 -19.49 -8.86 16.77
N LYS A 38 -18.74 -9.45 17.73
CA LYS A 38 -17.54 -8.83 18.33
C LYS A 38 -16.26 -9.02 17.48
N GLY A 39 -16.38 -9.64 16.31
CA GLY A 39 -15.25 -10.02 15.45
C GLY A 39 -14.66 -11.39 15.79
N CYS A 40 -13.99 -12.02 14.81
CA CYS A 40 -13.39 -13.34 15.00
C CYS A 40 -12.07 -13.26 15.76
N LYS A 41 -11.78 -14.27 16.60
CA LYS A 41 -10.52 -14.42 17.34
C LYS A 41 -9.37 -14.99 16.51
N GLY A 42 -9.67 -15.43 15.29
CA GLY A 42 -8.72 -16.02 14.35
C GLY A 42 -9.44 -16.77 13.24
N SER A 43 -8.77 -16.95 12.10
CA SER A 43 -9.32 -17.64 10.94
C SER A 43 -8.25 -18.29 10.07
N ILE A 44 -8.63 -19.39 9.39
CA ILE A 44 -7.80 -20.19 8.49
C ILE A 44 -8.42 -20.19 7.09
N LYS A 45 -7.59 -20.04 6.04
CA LYS A 45 -8.01 -20.18 4.64
C LYS A 45 -7.92 -21.65 4.20
N MET A 46 -9.05 -22.26 3.85
CA MET A 46 -9.12 -23.69 3.54
C MET A 46 -8.31 -24.11 2.28
N ALA A 47 -8.06 -23.19 1.36
CA ALA A 47 -7.25 -23.45 0.16
C ALA A 47 -5.81 -23.87 0.47
N VAL A 48 -5.20 -23.29 1.51
CA VAL A 48 -3.79 -23.53 1.91
C VAL A 48 -3.67 -24.41 3.16
N CYS A 49 -4.78 -24.73 3.82
CA CYS A 49 -4.81 -25.54 5.03
C CYS A 49 -4.70 -27.03 4.71
N GLU A 50 -3.76 -27.74 5.34
CA GLU A 50 -3.77 -29.19 5.45
C GLU A 50 -4.70 -29.64 6.57
N ILE A 51 -5.33 -30.81 6.39
CA ILE A 51 -6.32 -31.37 7.32
C ILE A 51 -5.79 -32.72 7.79
N GLN A 52 -5.24 -32.78 9.00
CA GLN A 52 -4.68 -34.01 9.56
C GLN A 52 -5.69 -34.67 10.51
N VAL A 53 -5.89 -35.98 10.33
CA VAL A 53 -6.86 -36.77 11.09
C VAL A 53 -6.10 -37.58 12.14
N HIS A 54 -6.29 -37.25 13.42
CA HIS A 54 -5.58 -37.93 14.51
C HIS A 54 -5.92 -39.43 14.53
N THR A 55 -4.90 -40.29 14.47
CA THR A 55 -5.05 -41.73 14.25
C THR A 55 -5.64 -42.46 15.46
N SER A 56 -5.18 -42.12 16.67
CA SER A 56 -5.59 -42.80 17.92
C SER A 56 -6.74 -42.12 18.68
N ASP A 57 -7.26 -41.00 18.20
CA ASP A 57 -8.37 -40.27 18.85
C ASP A 57 -9.41 -39.91 17.79
N SER A 58 -10.52 -40.66 17.80
CA SER A 58 -11.62 -40.54 16.85
C SER A 58 -12.45 -39.26 17.01
N THR A 59 -12.06 -38.33 17.90
CA THR A 59 -12.68 -37.01 18.09
C THR A 59 -11.77 -35.83 17.70
N ARG A 60 -10.45 -36.03 17.54
CA ARG A 60 -9.48 -34.95 17.21
C ARG A 60 -9.17 -34.81 15.73
N MET A 61 -8.90 -33.59 15.30
CA MET A 61 -8.40 -33.25 13.97
C MET A 61 -7.53 -32.00 14.06
N GLU A 62 -6.61 -31.81 13.13
CA GLU A 62 -5.66 -30.70 13.15
C GLU A 62 -5.70 -29.98 11.81
N LEU A 63 -5.67 -28.66 11.88
CA LEU A 63 -5.65 -27.77 10.72
C LEU A 63 -4.33 -27.02 10.72
N ILE A 64 -3.53 -27.24 9.67
CA ILE A 64 -2.15 -26.81 9.59
C ILE A 64 -1.99 -25.93 8.35
N ILE A 65 -1.52 -24.71 8.52
CA ILE A 65 -0.91 -23.90 7.45
C ILE A 65 0.60 -23.94 7.71
N PRO A 66 1.39 -24.67 6.90
CA PRO A 66 2.83 -24.81 7.11
C PRO A 66 3.52 -23.44 7.22
N GLY A 67 4.27 -23.23 8.31
CA GLY A 67 4.97 -21.99 8.60
C GLY A 67 4.13 -20.84 9.20
N GLU A 68 2.79 -20.92 9.21
CA GLU A 68 1.93 -19.84 9.74
C GLU A 68 1.10 -20.23 10.97
N GLN A 69 0.29 -21.30 10.91
CA GLN A 69 -0.76 -21.56 11.89
C GLN A 69 -1.03 -23.05 12.11
N HIS A 70 -1.26 -23.44 13.37
CA HIS A 70 -1.65 -24.81 13.75
C HIS A 70 -2.84 -24.76 14.72
N PHE A 71 -4.01 -25.22 14.28
CA PHE A 71 -5.18 -25.36 15.15
C PHE A 71 -5.40 -26.85 15.46
N TYR A 72 -5.05 -27.25 16.69
CA TYR A 72 -5.52 -28.52 17.25
C TYR A 72 -7.01 -28.37 17.62
N LEU A 73 -7.86 -29.22 17.04
CA LEU A 73 -9.32 -29.21 17.21
C LEU A 73 -9.83 -30.56 17.74
N LYS A 74 -10.87 -30.51 18.55
CA LYS A 74 -11.58 -31.69 19.06
C LYS A 74 -13.09 -31.47 18.98
N ALA A 75 -13.80 -32.39 18.34
CA ALA A 75 -15.25 -32.39 18.27
C ALA A 75 -15.89 -33.03 19.51
N VAL A 76 -17.17 -32.74 19.76
CA VAL A 76 -17.95 -33.34 20.86
C VAL A 76 -18.02 -34.86 20.75
N ASN A 77 -18.09 -35.40 19.53
CA ASN A 77 -18.12 -36.82 19.23
C ASN A 77 -17.62 -37.12 17.80
N VAL A 78 -17.52 -38.40 17.46
CA VAL A 78 -17.02 -38.89 16.15
C VAL A 78 -17.89 -38.42 14.98
N ALA A 79 -19.22 -38.31 15.17
CA ALA A 79 -20.14 -37.89 14.11
C ALA A 79 -20.07 -36.37 13.83
N GLU A 80 -19.83 -35.55 14.85
CA GLU A 80 -19.49 -34.13 14.69
C GLU A 80 -18.15 -33.96 13.96
N ARG A 81 -17.11 -34.69 14.37
CA ARG A 81 -15.81 -34.70 13.67
C ARG A 81 -15.99 -35.06 12.20
N GLN A 82 -16.75 -36.10 11.88
CA GLN A 82 -16.97 -36.52 10.51
C GLN A 82 -17.73 -35.46 9.68
N ARG A 83 -18.75 -34.80 10.25
CA ARG A 83 -19.45 -33.69 9.59
C ARG A 83 -18.50 -32.52 9.29
N TRP A 84 -17.66 -32.14 10.25
CA TRP A 84 -16.65 -31.10 10.03
C TRP A 84 -15.60 -31.50 8.99
N LEU A 85 -15.04 -32.72 9.06
CA LEU A 85 -14.06 -33.20 8.07
C LEU A 85 -14.63 -33.20 6.65
N VAL A 86 -15.90 -33.61 6.46
CA VAL A 86 -16.58 -33.53 5.16
C VAL A 86 -16.71 -32.08 4.69
N ALA A 87 -17.23 -31.17 5.53
CA ALA A 87 -17.42 -29.78 5.12
C ALA A 87 -16.09 -29.04 4.82
N LEU A 88 -15.06 -29.27 5.64
CA LEU A 88 -13.72 -28.73 5.46
C LEU A 88 -13.07 -29.29 4.19
N GLY A 89 -13.19 -30.59 3.95
CA GLY A 89 -12.69 -31.27 2.74
C GLY A 89 -13.38 -30.77 1.46
N SER A 90 -14.71 -30.71 1.44
CA SER A 90 -15.48 -30.14 0.32
C SER A 90 -15.12 -28.67 0.09
N SER A 91 -14.98 -27.86 1.16
CA SER A 91 -14.58 -26.47 1.04
C SER A 91 -13.15 -26.30 0.51
N LYS A 92 -12.24 -27.26 0.72
CA LYS A 92 -10.91 -27.24 0.10
C LYS A 92 -10.97 -27.65 -1.37
N ALA A 93 -11.70 -28.71 -1.70
CA ALA A 93 -11.84 -29.24 -3.06
C ALA A 93 -12.45 -28.22 -4.04
N CYS A 94 -13.55 -27.55 -3.67
CA CYS A 94 -14.17 -26.55 -4.53
C CYS A 94 -13.24 -25.36 -4.86
N LEU A 95 -12.27 -25.05 -3.98
CA LEU A 95 -11.28 -23.99 -4.20
C LEU A 95 -10.15 -24.45 -5.16
N THR A 96 -9.71 -25.72 -5.06
CA THR A 96 -8.74 -26.28 -6.01
C THR A 96 -9.33 -26.45 -7.42
N ASP A 97 -10.60 -26.82 -7.52
CA ASP A 97 -11.30 -26.95 -8.81
C ASP A 97 -11.51 -25.57 -9.47
N SER A 98 -11.93 -24.58 -8.68
CA SER A 98 -12.08 -23.20 -9.15
C SER A 98 -10.74 -22.60 -9.60
N ARG A 99 -9.67 -22.85 -8.83
CA ARG A 99 -8.31 -22.40 -9.16
C ARG A 99 -7.80 -23.03 -10.46
N THR A 100 -7.84 -24.35 -10.57
CA THR A 100 -7.33 -25.06 -11.76
C THR A 100 -8.16 -24.81 -13.01
N LYS A 101 -9.47 -24.55 -12.88
CA LYS A 101 -10.28 -24.03 -13.99
C LYS A 101 -9.79 -22.64 -14.42
N LYS A 102 -9.63 -21.70 -13.48
CA LYS A 102 -9.21 -20.32 -13.79
C LYS A 102 -7.80 -20.25 -14.36
N GLU A 103 -6.88 -21.09 -13.88
CA GLU A 103 -5.51 -21.21 -14.43
C GLU A 103 -5.52 -21.71 -15.89
N LYS A 104 -6.39 -22.67 -16.24
CA LYS A 104 -6.60 -23.09 -17.64
C LYS A 104 -7.21 -21.98 -18.50
N GLU A 105 -8.26 -21.33 -18.02
CA GLU A 105 -8.98 -20.27 -18.74
C GLU A 105 -8.06 -19.07 -19.03
N ILE A 106 -7.22 -18.67 -18.07
CA ILE A 106 -6.17 -17.64 -18.26
C ILE A 106 -5.13 -18.10 -19.29
N ASN A 107 -4.69 -19.37 -19.26
CA ASN A 107 -3.71 -19.88 -20.21
C ASN A 107 -4.26 -19.96 -21.65
N GLU A 108 -5.49 -20.45 -21.82
CA GLU A 108 -6.17 -20.54 -23.12
C GLU A 108 -6.42 -19.14 -23.74
N ASN A 109 -6.82 -18.16 -22.92
CA ASN A 109 -6.94 -16.77 -23.34
C ASN A 109 -5.56 -16.14 -23.66
N THR A 110 -4.51 -16.49 -22.92
CA THR A 110 -3.14 -16.02 -23.16
C THR A 110 -2.59 -16.51 -24.50
N GLU A 111 -2.76 -17.78 -24.85
CA GLU A 111 -2.38 -18.31 -26.16
C GLU A 111 -3.22 -17.70 -27.30
N SER A 112 -4.52 -17.49 -27.07
CA SER A 112 -5.40 -16.80 -28.01
C SER A 112 -4.95 -15.35 -28.28
N LEU A 113 -4.52 -14.64 -27.23
CA LEU A 113 -3.98 -13.28 -27.34
C LEU A 113 -2.63 -13.26 -28.07
N LYS A 114 -1.70 -14.19 -27.78
CA LYS A 114 -0.43 -14.34 -28.52
C LYS A 114 -0.65 -14.54 -30.01
N LYS A 115 -1.62 -15.37 -30.38
CA LYS A 115 -2.01 -15.58 -31.78
C LYS A 115 -2.54 -14.29 -32.42
N LYS A 116 -3.46 -13.59 -31.76
CA LYS A 116 -4.05 -12.34 -32.28
C LYS A 116 -3.04 -11.19 -32.39
N VAL A 117 -2.08 -11.09 -31.46
CA VAL A 117 -0.93 -10.17 -31.56
C VAL A 117 0.00 -10.54 -32.72
N SER A 118 0.10 -11.82 -33.08
CA SER A 118 0.87 -12.26 -34.26
C SER A 118 0.14 -11.95 -35.57
N GLU A 119 -1.19 -12.09 -35.61
CA GLU A 119 -2.03 -11.62 -36.73
C GLU A 119 -1.89 -10.09 -36.92
N LEU A 120 -1.88 -9.30 -35.84
CA LEU A 120 -1.64 -7.84 -35.90
C LEU A 120 -0.28 -7.46 -36.48
N ARG A 121 0.78 -8.21 -36.19
CA ARG A 121 2.11 -7.96 -36.78
C ARG A 121 2.07 -8.12 -38.30
N LEU A 122 1.52 -9.24 -38.78
CA LEU A 122 1.36 -9.51 -40.21
C LEU A 122 0.53 -8.42 -40.92
N TYR A 123 -0.52 -7.92 -40.28
CA TYR A 123 -1.30 -6.80 -40.81
C TYR A 123 -0.52 -5.47 -40.77
N CYS A 124 0.32 -5.22 -39.77
CA CYS A 124 1.19 -4.04 -39.70
C CYS A 124 2.23 -4.05 -40.83
N ASP A 125 2.88 -5.20 -41.06
CA ASP A 125 3.84 -5.42 -42.15
C ASP A 125 3.17 -5.20 -43.53
N LEU A 126 1.95 -5.73 -43.71
CA LEU A 126 1.17 -5.57 -44.93
C LEU A 126 0.72 -4.11 -45.17
N LEU A 127 0.35 -3.38 -44.11
CA LEU A 127 0.05 -1.94 -44.19
C LEU A 127 1.29 -1.13 -44.59
N LEU A 128 2.46 -1.43 -44.00
CA LEU A 128 3.73 -0.80 -44.37
C LEU A 128 4.07 -1.07 -45.85
N GLN A 129 3.89 -2.31 -46.32
CA GLN A 129 4.12 -2.67 -47.72
C GLN A 129 3.17 -1.91 -48.67
N GLN A 130 1.89 -1.79 -48.33
CA GLN A 130 0.89 -1.08 -49.14
C GLN A 130 1.12 0.44 -49.17
N VAL A 131 1.46 1.05 -48.03
CA VAL A 131 1.83 2.47 -47.96
C VAL A 131 3.10 2.77 -48.77
N ASN A 132 4.09 1.88 -48.74
CA ASN A 132 5.30 2.04 -49.56
C ASN A 132 5.00 1.91 -51.07
N ASN A 133 4.18 0.94 -51.48
CA ASN A 133 3.76 0.80 -52.89
C ASN A 133 2.99 2.05 -53.40
N LEU A 134 2.10 2.61 -52.58
CA LEU A 134 1.42 3.87 -52.91
C LEU A 134 2.41 5.04 -53.04
N LYS A 135 3.42 5.11 -52.16
CA LYS A 135 4.46 6.16 -52.18
C LYS A 135 5.39 6.05 -53.39
N GLU A 136 5.65 4.85 -53.90
CA GLU A 136 6.42 4.62 -55.12
C GLU A 136 5.59 4.93 -56.38
N ASN A 137 4.35 4.43 -56.46
CA ASN A 137 3.47 4.64 -57.61
C ASN A 137 3.08 6.12 -57.83
N ALA A 138 2.98 6.91 -56.75
CA ALA A 138 2.66 8.34 -56.80
C ALA A 138 3.70 9.22 -57.53
N GLN A 139 4.81 8.65 -58.03
CA GLN A 139 5.75 9.33 -58.93
C GLN A 139 5.44 9.10 -60.43
N SER A 140 4.34 8.41 -60.74
CA SER A 140 3.88 8.09 -62.10
C SER A 140 2.40 8.45 -62.30
N ASN A 141 1.98 8.65 -63.56
CA ASN A 141 0.67 9.26 -63.87
C ASN A 141 -0.53 8.40 -63.39
N PRO A 142 -1.60 9.04 -62.90
CA PRO A 142 -2.74 8.35 -62.28
C PRO A 142 -3.51 7.49 -63.29
N THR A 143 -3.75 6.24 -62.93
CA THR A 143 -4.61 5.26 -63.63
C THR A 143 -5.27 4.34 -62.59
N ASP A 144 -6.25 3.52 -63.00
CA ASP A 144 -7.17 2.79 -62.09
C ASP A 144 -6.52 1.97 -60.96
N MET A 145 -5.24 1.60 -61.08
CA MET A 145 -4.47 0.90 -60.04
C MET A 145 -4.36 1.69 -58.71
N GLU A 146 -4.45 3.02 -58.72
CA GLU A 146 -4.49 3.81 -57.47
C GLU A 146 -5.77 3.56 -56.66
N ILE A 147 -6.89 3.26 -57.33
CA ILE A 147 -8.18 3.01 -56.66
C ILE A 147 -8.17 1.62 -56.00
N ASP A 148 -7.64 0.62 -56.69
CA ASP A 148 -7.47 -0.74 -56.13
C ASP A 148 -6.47 -0.77 -54.97
N THR A 149 -5.34 -0.03 -55.06
CA THR A 149 -4.39 0.05 -53.94
C THR A 149 -4.94 0.83 -52.74
N ALA A 150 -5.71 1.91 -52.95
CA ALA A 150 -6.38 2.63 -51.87
C ALA A 150 -7.51 1.82 -51.19
N THR A 151 -8.26 1.00 -51.95
CA THR A 151 -9.29 0.12 -51.38
C THR A 151 -8.68 -1.09 -50.66
N LEU A 152 -7.59 -1.66 -51.18
CA LEU A 152 -6.82 -2.71 -50.51
C LEU A 152 -6.22 -2.21 -49.17
N LEU A 153 -5.67 -0.99 -49.14
CA LEU A 153 -5.21 -0.35 -47.90
C LEU A 153 -6.36 -0.19 -46.89
N ARG A 154 -7.52 0.32 -47.33
CA ARG A 154 -8.71 0.47 -46.47
C ARG A 154 -9.18 -0.88 -45.91
N SER A 155 -9.16 -1.95 -46.71
CA SER A 155 -9.52 -3.30 -46.29
C SER A 155 -8.56 -3.84 -45.21
N THR A 156 -7.27 -3.62 -45.40
CA THR A 156 -6.22 -4.03 -44.46
C THR A 156 -6.31 -3.25 -43.14
N CYS A 157 -6.54 -1.93 -43.19
CA CYS A 157 -6.79 -1.11 -41.99
C CYS A 157 -8.02 -1.59 -41.20
N ASN A 158 -9.14 -1.87 -41.88
CA ASN A 158 -10.35 -2.38 -41.22
C ASN A 158 -10.11 -3.73 -40.54
N THR A 159 -9.32 -4.61 -41.17
CA THR A 159 -8.98 -5.93 -40.61
C THR A 159 -8.05 -5.78 -39.40
N PHE A 160 -7.01 -4.95 -39.50
CA PHE A 160 -6.11 -4.60 -38.38
C PHE A 160 -6.90 -4.06 -37.16
N MET A 161 -7.78 -3.09 -37.38
CA MET A 161 -8.59 -2.50 -36.30
C MET A 161 -9.51 -3.54 -35.64
N LYS A 162 -10.13 -4.42 -36.43
CA LYS A 162 -10.94 -5.52 -35.89
C LYS A 162 -10.11 -6.50 -35.05
N THR A 163 -8.94 -6.91 -35.52
CA THR A 163 -8.05 -7.81 -34.76
C THR A 163 -7.48 -7.15 -33.50
N LEU A 164 -7.32 -5.83 -33.50
CA LEU A 164 -6.93 -5.04 -32.33
C LEU A 164 -8.04 -5.00 -31.29
N GLU A 165 -9.29 -4.81 -31.73
CA GLU A 165 -10.46 -4.86 -30.85
C GLU A 165 -10.68 -6.29 -30.30
N GLU A 166 -10.46 -7.33 -31.09
CA GLU A 166 -10.43 -8.73 -30.62
C GLU A 166 -9.33 -8.95 -29.56
N CYS A 167 -8.12 -8.37 -29.73
CA CYS A 167 -7.08 -8.40 -28.69
C CYS A 167 -7.53 -7.70 -27.40
N MET A 168 -8.14 -6.53 -27.51
CA MET A 168 -8.65 -5.77 -26.35
C MET A 168 -9.77 -6.52 -25.63
N GLN A 169 -10.66 -7.20 -26.35
CA GLN A 169 -11.71 -8.03 -25.75
C GLN A 169 -11.12 -9.23 -24.99
N ILE A 170 -10.15 -9.95 -25.57
CA ILE A 170 -9.49 -11.08 -24.89
C ILE A 170 -8.70 -10.60 -23.66
N ALA A 171 -7.98 -9.49 -23.75
CA ALA A 171 -7.27 -8.91 -22.61
C ALA A 171 -8.24 -8.46 -21.50
N ASN A 172 -9.31 -7.75 -21.85
CA ASN A 172 -10.35 -7.33 -20.90
C ASN A 172 -11.11 -8.49 -20.26
N ALA A 173 -11.21 -9.65 -20.92
CA ALA A 173 -11.75 -10.88 -20.32
C ALA A 173 -10.73 -11.53 -19.37
N THR A 174 -9.45 -11.57 -19.75
CA THR A 174 -8.37 -12.23 -18.98
C THR A 174 -8.04 -11.50 -17.68
N PHE A 175 -8.04 -10.17 -17.71
CA PHE A 175 -7.58 -9.31 -16.61
C PHE A 175 -8.72 -8.61 -15.86
N ARG A 176 -9.97 -9.08 -16.00
CA ARG A 176 -11.12 -8.47 -15.33
C ARG A 176 -11.09 -8.70 -13.82
N PRO A 177 -11.21 -7.65 -12.97
CA PRO A 177 -11.46 -7.85 -11.55
C PRO A 177 -12.89 -8.37 -11.33
N GLU A 178 -13.02 -9.55 -10.73
CA GLU A 178 -14.30 -10.21 -10.45
C GLU A 178 -15.01 -9.64 -9.21
N LEU A 179 -15.36 -8.35 -9.27
CA LEU A 179 -16.49 -7.84 -8.49
C LEU A 179 -17.79 -8.24 -9.21
N LEU A 180 -18.81 -8.62 -8.44
CA LEU A 180 -20.10 -9.18 -8.88
C LEU A 180 -20.07 -10.67 -9.33
N GLN A 181 -19.94 -11.59 -8.37
CA GLN A 181 -20.73 -12.84 -8.44
C GLN A 181 -22.07 -12.63 -7.73
N PRO A 182 -23.23 -12.86 -8.37
CA PRO A 182 -24.53 -12.80 -7.70
C PRO A 182 -24.69 -13.93 -6.68
N THR A 183 -25.18 -13.62 -5.48
CA THR A 183 -25.56 -14.64 -4.49
C THR A 183 -26.76 -15.46 -4.95
N PRO A 184 -26.83 -16.78 -4.68
CA PRO A 184 -27.97 -17.61 -5.04
C PRO A 184 -29.27 -17.16 -4.33
N PRO A 185 -30.44 -17.27 -4.99
CA PRO A 185 -31.72 -16.94 -4.37
C PRO A 185 -32.11 -18.01 -3.32
N GLY A 186 -32.14 -17.63 -2.04
CA GLY A 186 -32.60 -18.54 -0.97
C GLY A 186 -32.09 -18.31 0.46
N SER A 187 -31.30 -17.26 0.72
CA SER A 187 -30.84 -16.91 2.08
C SER A 187 -31.64 -15.74 2.66
N PRO A 188 -31.96 -15.69 3.97
CA PRO A 188 -32.80 -14.65 4.55
C PRO A 188 -32.13 -13.27 4.55
N TYR A 189 -32.96 -12.21 4.51
CA TYR A 189 -32.51 -10.82 4.55
C TYR A 189 -31.73 -10.50 5.83
N VAL A 190 -30.45 -10.16 5.69
CA VAL A 190 -29.73 -9.36 6.69
C VAL A 190 -30.09 -7.89 6.46
N ALA A 191 -30.58 -7.21 7.48
CA ALA A 191 -30.99 -5.81 7.36
C ALA A 191 -29.78 -4.90 7.16
N ILE A 192 -29.81 -4.05 6.12
CA ILE A 192 -28.80 -3.02 5.89
C ILE A 192 -28.93 -1.95 6.99
N ILE A 193 -28.04 -1.99 7.98
CA ILE A 193 -27.94 -0.95 9.00
C ILE A 193 -27.39 0.30 8.33
N LYS A 194 -28.24 1.32 8.17
CA LYS A 194 -27.81 2.66 7.73
C LYS A 194 -26.94 3.29 8.82
N PRO A 195 -25.82 3.95 8.49
CA PRO A 195 -25.11 4.77 9.46
C PRO A 195 -26.01 5.95 9.84
N ASN A 196 -26.43 5.99 11.12
CA ASN A 196 -27.26 7.07 11.63
C ASN A 196 -26.38 8.27 12.04
N ARG A 197 -26.80 9.48 11.64
CA ARG A 197 -26.11 10.73 12.00
C ARG A 197 -26.10 10.93 13.52
N ILE A 198 -24.91 11.02 14.11
CA ILE A 198 -24.76 11.51 15.49
C ILE A 198 -24.95 13.03 15.46
N LYS A 199 -25.78 13.56 16.36
CA LYS A 199 -25.86 15.00 16.63
C LYS A 199 -25.00 15.31 17.85
N HIS A 200 -24.13 16.31 17.75
CA HIS A 200 -23.53 16.93 18.93
C HIS A 200 -24.60 17.69 19.72
N GLN A 201 -24.55 17.60 21.04
CA GLN A 201 -25.13 18.61 21.94
C GLN A 201 -24.37 18.65 23.27
N HIS A 202 -24.62 19.72 24.03
CA HIS A 202 -23.63 20.35 24.90
C HIS A 202 -23.77 19.97 26.40
N LEU A 203 -22.83 20.46 27.22
CA LEU A 203 -22.75 20.23 28.67
C LEU A 203 -24.03 20.62 29.43
N SER A 204 -24.39 19.82 30.43
CA SER A 204 -24.78 20.33 31.76
C SER A 204 -24.55 19.28 32.85
N SER A 205 -24.16 19.73 34.03
CA SER A 205 -24.23 18.95 35.27
C SER A 205 -25.67 18.90 35.80
N TYR A 206 -25.98 17.95 36.72
CA TYR A 206 -26.61 18.21 38.04
C TYR A 206 -26.92 16.89 38.83
N SER A 207 -26.37 16.81 40.04
CA SER A 207 -26.87 16.15 41.28
C SER A 207 -27.74 14.86 41.29
N CYS A 208 -27.28 13.85 42.04
CA CYS A 208 -27.99 13.06 43.10
C CYS A 208 -29.30 12.25 42.72
N THR A 209 -29.66 11.10 43.31
CA THR A 209 -29.47 10.61 44.69
C THR A 209 -29.67 9.07 44.83
N LYS A 210 -28.95 8.46 45.79
CA LYS A 210 -29.17 7.15 46.48
C LYS A 210 -30.35 6.23 46.08
N ARG A 211 -30.09 4.92 45.96
CA ARG A 211 -30.45 3.97 47.05
C ARG A 211 -29.65 2.67 47.05
N ASN A 212 -29.61 2.07 48.24
CA ASN A 212 -28.83 0.88 48.62
C ASN A 212 -29.42 -0.41 48.04
N GLU A 213 -28.60 -1.46 47.94
CA GLU A 213 -28.74 -2.59 48.89
C GLU A 213 -27.37 -3.23 49.19
N MET A 214 -27.29 -4.08 50.22
CA MET A 214 -26.06 -4.29 51.01
C MET A 214 -26.05 -5.64 51.72
N ASN A 215 -24.98 -6.43 51.55
CA ASN A 215 -24.42 -7.48 52.44
C ASN A 215 -23.29 -8.18 51.65
N ASN A 216 -22.00 -8.28 52.01
CA ASN A 216 -21.23 -8.34 53.27
C ASN A 216 -20.89 -9.77 53.74
N VAL A 217 -19.80 -9.89 54.52
CA VAL A 217 -18.97 -11.07 54.89
C VAL A 217 -17.88 -11.39 53.85
N GLN A 218 -16.57 -11.49 54.11
CA GLN A 218 -15.56 -11.04 55.12
C GLN A 218 -14.52 -12.17 55.32
N ASN A 219 -13.24 -11.78 55.42
CA ASN A 219 -12.07 -12.58 55.85
C ASN A 219 -11.69 -13.72 54.85
N GLY A 220 -10.44 -14.18 54.71
CA GLY A 220 -9.14 -13.94 55.38
C GLY A 220 -8.33 -15.27 55.30
N SER A 221 -6.99 -15.33 55.35
CA SER A 221 -5.94 -14.32 55.49
C SER A 221 -4.55 -14.90 55.16
N THR A 222 -3.60 -14.04 54.75
CA THR A 222 -2.12 -14.12 54.98
C THR A 222 -1.27 -15.36 54.64
N ILE A 223 -0.19 -15.08 53.88
CA ILE A 223 1.22 -15.52 54.08
C ILE A 223 1.58 -16.99 53.83
N GLU A 224 2.50 -17.22 52.88
CA GLU A 224 3.79 -17.84 53.19
C GLU A 224 4.91 -17.38 52.21
N GLN A 225 6.16 -17.35 52.68
CA GLN A 225 7.36 -17.10 51.87
C GLN A 225 8.26 -18.34 51.92
N ALA A 226 8.83 -18.75 50.79
CA ALA A 226 9.89 -19.76 50.76
C ALA A 226 10.94 -19.44 49.69
N ASN A 227 12.15 -19.08 50.13
CA ASN A 227 13.35 -19.08 49.29
C ASN A 227 13.95 -20.49 49.25
N PHE A 228 14.50 -20.90 48.10
CA PHE A 228 15.61 -21.87 48.08
C PHE A 228 16.66 -21.50 47.04
N LYS A 229 17.85 -22.12 47.15
CA LYS A 229 19.13 -21.59 46.65
C LYS A 229 19.86 -22.51 45.66
N THR A 230 20.54 -21.87 44.72
CA THR A 230 21.94 -22.11 44.28
C THR A 230 22.38 -23.52 43.84
N GLN A 231 22.71 -23.63 42.55
CA GLN A 231 23.99 -24.14 42.01
C GLN A 231 24.08 -23.65 40.53
N GLU A 232 25.16 -23.11 39.94
CA GLU A 232 26.60 -23.41 39.97
C GLU A 232 26.90 -24.83 39.40
N ARG A 233 27.87 -25.09 38.50
CA ARG A 233 29.19 -24.45 38.36
C ARG A 233 29.99 -24.94 37.11
N LEU A 234 30.70 -24.04 36.40
CA LEU A 234 31.87 -24.28 35.49
C LEU A 234 31.68 -25.19 34.23
N GLN A 235 32.61 -25.31 33.27
CA GLN A 235 33.47 -24.36 32.50
C GLN A 235 34.21 -25.15 31.37
N SER A 236 35.07 -24.46 30.61
CA SER A 236 36.12 -24.95 29.69
C SER A 236 35.71 -25.69 28.41
N ALA A 237 36.49 -25.71 27.33
CA ALA A 237 37.44 -24.77 26.67
C ALA A 237 38.21 -25.58 25.60
N ASP A 238 38.94 -24.90 24.70
CA ASP A 238 40.08 -25.40 23.92
C ASP A 238 39.77 -26.51 22.84
N ASP A 239 40.36 -26.54 21.64
CA ASP A 239 41.21 -25.55 20.94
C ASP A 239 41.28 -25.84 19.40
N ASP A 240 42.08 -25.01 18.72
CA ASP A 240 42.96 -25.34 17.59
C ASP A 240 42.50 -25.17 16.11
N GLN A 241 43.50 -25.13 15.22
CA GLN A 241 43.50 -24.37 13.96
C GLN A 241 43.79 -25.21 12.69
N HIS A 242 43.89 -24.50 11.55
CA HIS A 242 44.37 -24.95 10.22
C HIS A 242 43.40 -25.88 9.43
N GLN A 243 43.49 -26.00 8.09
CA GLN A 243 44.47 -25.46 7.15
C GLN A 243 43.85 -25.01 5.81
N GLU A 244 44.65 -24.32 5.00
CA GLU A 244 44.42 -23.91 3.60
C GLU A 244 43.87 -25.01 2.68
N ASN A 245 43.18 -24.60 1.60
CA ASN A 245 43.52 -25.15 0.29
C ASN A 245 43.28 -24.16 -0.85
N SER A 246 44.12 -24.22 -1.89
CA SER A 246 44.16 -23.26 -2.99
C SER A 246 43.59 -23.85 -4.28
N ARG A 247 42.95 -23.02 -5.13
CA ARG A 247 42.83 -23.34 -6.56
C ARG A 247 42.86 -22.10 -7.47
N ARG A 248 43.73 -22.18 -8.48
CA ARG A 248 43.79 -21.31 -9.67
C ARG A 248 42.49 -21.44 -10.50
N GLY A 249 42.09 -20.49 -11.34
CA GLY A 249 42.70 -19.19 -11.67
C GLY A 249 42.48 -18.82 -13.15
N SER A 250 43.05 -17.69 -13.59
CA SER A 250 42.98 -17.14 -14.97
C SER A 250 41.61 -16.56 -15.39
N THR A 251 41.49 -15.59 -16.30
CA THR A 251 42.47 -14.85 -17.14
C THR A 251 42.34 -13.33 -17.00
N GLU A 252 43.38 -12.60 -17.40
CA GLU A 252 43.34 -11.14 -17.57
C GLU A 252 42.43 -10.69 -18.72
N ASN A 253 41.96 -9.44 -18.65
CA ASN A 253 41.99 -8.51 -19.79
C ASN A 253 41.82 -7.08 -19.26
N ALA A 254 42.70 -6.17 -19.69
CA ALA A 254 42.62 -4.75 -19.39
C ALA A 254 42.83 -3.97 -20.69
N GLU A 255 41.96 -3.00 -20.95
CA GLU A 255 42.18 -1.95 -21.94
C GLU A 255 41.88 -0.59 -21.29
N GLU A 256 42.56 0.45 -21.76
CA GLU A 256 42.63 1.75 -21.09
C GLU A 256 41.76 2.82 -21.77
N ARG A 257 41.60 3.97 -21.07
CA ARG A 257 41.21 5.29 -21.59
C ARG A 257 39.71 5.40 -21.97
N MET A 258 39.13 6.60 -22.05
CA MET A 258 39.76 7.92 -22.09
C MET A 258 39.05 8.95 -21.19
N ASP A 259 39.85 9.86 -20.64
CA ASP A 259 39.41 11.05 -19.89
C ASP A 259 38.89 12.12 -20.86
N ASN A 260 37.94 12.95 -20.42
CA ASN A 260 37.72 14.28 -21.00
C ASN A 260 36.87 15.17 -20.07
N SER A 261 37.53 16.10 -19.38
CA SER A 261 36.89 17.23 -18.72
C SER A 261 36.57 18.34 -19.72
N GLU A 262 35.52 19.12 -19.47
CA GLU A 262 35.46 20.50 -19.98
C GLU A 262 34.64 21.39 -19.04
N SER A 263 35.12 22.62 -18.83
CA SER A 263 34.60 23.58 -17.84
C SER A 263 34.36 24.94 -18.49
N VAL A 264 33.30 25.64 -18.11
CA VAL A 264 33.08 27.04 -18.48
C VAL A 264 32.67 27.84 -17.24
N ASP A 265 33.14 29.08 -17.15
CA ASP A 265 33.19 29.90 -15.94
C ASP A 265 32.52 31.28 -16.16
N ALA A 266 32.52 32.13 -15.12
CA ALA A 266 31.97 33.50 -15.03
C ALA A 266 30.43 33.63 -14.82
N ALA A 267 29.87 34.51 -13.98
CA ALA A 267 30.21 35.90 -13.54
C ALA A 267 29.97 36.98 -14.63
N THR A 268 29.44 38.18 -14.35
CA THR A 268 28.87 38.81 -13.13
C THR A 268 27.48 39.44 -13.45
N GLU A 269 26.81 40.39 -12.78
CA GLU A 269 27.13 41.38 -11.71
C GLU A 269 25.87 41.74 -10.87
N LYS A 270 25.85 42.91 -10.21
CA LYS A 270 24.67 43.52 -9.56
C LYS A 270 24.39 44.91 -10.14
N CYS A 271 23.14 45.36 -10.11
CA CYS A 271 22.82 46.76 -9.84
C CYS A 271 21.45 46.86 -9.15
N GLY A 272 21.25 47.89 -8.33
CA GLY A 272 19.99 48.16 -7.64
C GLY A 272 19.85 49.65 -7.33
N VAL A 273 18.62 50.11 -7.03
CA VAL A 273 18.32 51.50 -6.68
C VAL A 273 17.35 51.52 -5.50
N ASN A 274 17.75 52.17 -4.41
CA ASN A 274 16.83 52.59 -3.35
C ASN A 274 16.23 53.96 -3.71
N VAL A 275 14.97 54.18 -3.37
CA VAL A 275 14.45 55.51 -3.02
C VAL A 275 13.65 55.36 -1.73
N GLU A 276 14.02 56.16 -0.73
CA GLU A 276 13.42 56.22 0.60
C GLU A 276 12.65 57.53 0.75
N LEU A 277 11.55 57.53 1.49
CA LEU A 277 10.92 58.76 2.00
C LEU A 277 10.12 58.47 3.28
N GLN A 278 10.71 58.83 4.42
CA GLN A 278 10.06 58.85 5.74
C GLN A 278 9.38 60.22 5.96
N LEU A 279 8.43 60.31 6.90
CA LEU A 279 8.32 61.44 7.84
C LEU A 279 7.34 61.17 9.00
N SER A 280 7.72 61.63 10.19
CA SER A 280 6.93 61.71 11.43
C SER A 280 6.33 63.13 11.59
N GLY A 281 5.46 63.47 12.55
CA GLY A 281 4.84 62.76 13.69
C GLY A 281 4.24 63.78 14.69
N ALA A 282 4.11 63.39 15.97
CA ALA A 282 3.71 64.20 17.15
C ALA A 282 2.19 64.50 17.37
N GLU A 283 1.89 65.03 18.55
CA GLU A 283 0.61 64.92 19.30
C GLU A 283 0.06 66.30 19.75
N ASP A 284 -1.22 66.40 20.14
CA ASP A 284 -1.77 67.46 21.02
C ASP A 284 -3.07 66.99 21.73
N GLU A 285 -3.51 67.68 22.79
CA GLU A 285 -4.46 67.18 23.82
C GLU A 285 -5.85 67.87 23.89
N THR A 286 -6.77 67.30 24.71
CA THR A 286 -7.95 67.94 25.39
C THR A 286 -9.18 68.35 24.55
N ALA A 287 -10.43 68.35 25.05
CA ALA A 287 -11.03 67.76 26.27
C ALA A 287 -12.57 67.64 26.19
N GLU A 288 -13.14 66.74 27.03
CA GLU A 288 -14.48 66.68 27.65
C GLU A 288 -15.79 67.01 26.89
N GLY A 289 -16.76 66.08 26.94
CA GLY A 289 -18.18 66.33 26.61
C GLY A 289 -19.04 65.05 26.52
N SER A 290 -19.91 64.81 27.51
CA SER A 290 -20.91 63.72 27.53
C SER A 290 -22.03 63.92 26.47
N GLU A 291 -22.83 62.93 26.07
CA GLU A 291 -23.28 61.70 26.76
C GLU A 291 -23.68 60.56 25.77
N GLU A 292 -24.13 59.41 26.29
CA GLU A 292 -24.24 58.10 25.62
C GLU A 292 -25.22 57.96 24.42
N LEU A 293 -24.90 57.05 23.49
CA LEU A 293 -25.83 56.00 23.00
C LEU A 293 -25.08 54.86 22.29
N ASP A 294 -25.61 53.62 22.39
CA ASP A 294 -24.92 52.37 22.04
C ASP A 294 -24.74 52.13 20.52
N GLY A 295 -23.64 51.47 20.15
CA GLY A 295 -23.22 51.22 18.77
C GLY A 295 -21.88 50.49 18.70
N THR A 296 -21.91 49.16 18.66
CA THR A 296 -20.71 48.30 18.66
C THR A 296 -19.88 48.43 17.37
N ASN A 297 -18.65 48.95 17.51
CA ASN A 297 -17.65 48.93 16.44
C ASN A 297 -17.13 47.50 16.20
N THR A 298 -17.77 46.76 15.31
CA THR A 298 -17.26 45.48 14.82
C THR A 298 -16.02 45.71 13.95
N THR A 299 -14.84 45.45 14.49
CA THR A 299 -13.58 45.38 13.72
C THR A 299 -13.72 44.29 12.66
N LEU A 300 -13.75 44.68 11.38
CA LEU A 300 -13.81 43.77 10.24
C LEU A 300 -12.47 43.07 10.01
N HIS A 301 -12.12 42.14 10.89
CA HIS A 301 -11.25 41.04 10.50
C HIS A 301 -12.00 40.17 9.51
N ALA A 302 -11.59 40.24 8.23
CA ALA A 302 -11.99 39.25 7.25
C ALA A 302 -11.28 37.93 7.62
N GLU A 303 -12.01 37.04 8.29
CA GLU A 303 -11.58 35.66 8.48
C GLU A 303 -11.34 35.04 7.10
N LYS A 304 -10.07 34.71 6.77
CA LYS A 304 -9.78 33.92 5.57
C LYS A 304 -10.46 32.57 5.75
N GLU A 305 -11.26 32.15 4.77
CA GLU A 305 -11.88 30.82 4.75
C GLU A 305 -10.76 29.77 4.63
N GLU A 306 -10.31 29.23 5.76
CA GLU A 306 -9.25 28.25 5.81
C GLU A 306 -9.79 26.87 5.42
N ILE A 307 -9.43 26.43 4.22
CA ILE A 307 -9.87 25.15 3.66
C ILE A 307 -8.84 24.08 4.02
N GLN A 308 -9.34 23.00 4.63
CA GLN A 308 -8.54 21.81 4.89
C GLN A 308 -8.35 21.00 3.60
N THR A 309 -7.12 20.59 3.34
CA THR A 309 -6.77 19.71 2.21
C THR A 309 -6.59 18.27 2.71
N PHE A 310 -6.47 17.31 1.81
CA PHE A 310 -6.03 15.96 2.16
C PHE A 310 -4.76 15.95 3.04
N PHE A 311 -3.80 16.83 2.78
CA PHE A 311 -2.52 16.87 3.51
C PHE A 311 -2.65 17.45 4.94
N SER A 312 -3.63 18.31 5.19
CA SER A 312 -3.99 18.78 6.54
C SER A 312 -5.12 17.96 7.20
N ALA A 313 -5.73 17.00 6.49
CA ALA A 313 -6.78 16.10 6.99
C ALA A 313 -6.31 14.67 7.29
N MET A 314 -5.11 14.27 6.87
CA MET A 314 -4.51 12.99 7.27
C MET A 314 -4.30 12.93 8.79
N GLU A 315 -4.78 11.86 9.43
CA GLU A 315 -4.59 11.59 10.87
C GLU A 315 -3.12 11.35 11.25
N GLN A 316 -2.31 10.85 10.30
CA GLN A 316 -0.88 10.57 10.46
C GLN A 316 -0.13 11.13 9.26
N ARG A 317 0.89 11.96 9.51
CA ARG A 317 1.62 12.73 8.50
C ARG A 317 3.12 12.66 8.75
N PHE A 318 3.92 12.67 7.68
CA PHE A 318 5.38 12.72 7.80
C PHE A 318 5.90 13.97 8.54
N THR A 319 5.11 15.05 8.62
CA THR A 319 5.39 16.25 9.43
C THR A 319 5.36 16.00 10.94
N ASP A 320 4.65 14.96 11.38
CA ASP A 320 4.30 14.73 12.78
C ASP A 320 5.19 13.64 13.42
N ILE A 321 6.15 13.12 12.64
CA ILE A 321 7.09 12.09 13.06
C ILE A 321 8.29 12.77 13.74
N GLU A 322 8.28 12.78 15.07
CA GLU A 322 9.46 13.06 15.88
C GLU A 322 10.47 11.90 15.74
N PHE A 323 11.75 12.22 15.60
CA PHE A 323 12.81 11.22 15.47
C PHE A 323 13.30 10.75 16.86
N GLU A 324 13.61 9.47 16.98
CA GLU A 324 14.40 8.94 18.10
C GLU A 324 15.88 9.38 18.00
N GLU A 325 16.68 8.96 18.99
CA GLU A 325 18.14 9.08 18.99
C GLU A 325 18.76 8.60 17.66
N ASP A 326 19.87 9.23 17.26
CA ASP A 326 20.59 9.01 15.99
C ASP A 326 19.73 9.10 14.71
N ASN A 327 18.69 9.94 14.73
CA ASN A 327 17.68 10.08 13.68
C ASN A 327 16.85 8.81 13.44
N GLY A 328 16.69 7.97 14.47
CA GLY A 328 15.84 6.78 14.43
C GLY A 328 14.42 7.13 13.97
N ILE A 329 13.94 6.50 12.89
CA ILE A 329 12.60 6.76 12.33
C ILE A 329 11.62 5.79 13.02
N PRO A 330 10.65 6.26 13.83
CA PRO A 330 9.70 5.40 14.51
C PRO A 330 8.89 4.55 13.52
N THR A 331 8.95 3.23 13.69
CA THR A 331 8.42 2.26 12.73
C THR A 331 6.92 2.46 12.46
N LEU A 332 6.11 2.55 13.53
CA LEU A 332 4.66 2.60 13.38
C LEU A 332 4.16 3.94 12.79
N PRO A 333 4.55 5.13 13.29
CA PRO A 333 4.17 6.41 12.66
C PRO A 333 4.58 6.54 11.19
N PHE A 334 5.73 5.99 10.80
CA PHE A 334 6.16 5.96 9.39
C PHE A 334 5.23 5.09 8.54
N LEU A 335 4.95 3.87 8.98
CA LEU A 335 4.07 2.94 8.25
C LEU A 335 2.62 3.44 8.17
N GLU A 336 2.13 4.09 9.23
CA GLU A 336 0.81 4.73 9.23
C GLU A 336 0.76 5.93 8.26
N SER A 337 1.79 6.78 8.25
CA SER A 337 1.91 7.89 7.28
C SER A 337 2.01 7.39 5.83
N CYS A 338 2.67 6.25 5.60
CA CYS A 338 2.69 5.60 4.28
C CYS A 338 1.31 5.05 3.89
N TYR A 339 0.55 4.51 4.86
CA TYR A 339 -0.79 3.97 4.62
C TYR A 339 -1.85 5.06 4.42
N ALA A 340 -1.67 6.23 5.05
CA ALA A 340 -2.58 7.38 4.94
C ALA A 340 -2.73 7.91 3.49
N ILE A 341 -1.77 7.64 2.60
CA ILE A 341 -1.82 7.97 1.16
C ILE A 341 -2.81 7.09 0.38
N VAL A 342 -3.08 5.86 0.83
CA VAL A 342 -3.84 4.84 0.07
C VAL A 342 -5.25 5.31 -0.37
N PRO A 343 -6.05 6.03 0.43
CA PRO A 343 -7.36 6.54 0.01
C PRO A 343 -7.31 7.50 -1.20
N VAL A 344 -6.21 8.22 -1.41
CA VAL A 344 -6.04 9.07 -2.60
C VAL A 344 -5.79 8.20 -3.84
N LEU A 345 -5.01 7.14 -3.74
CA LEU A 345 -4.84 6.17 -4.84
C LEU A 345 -6.18 5.52 -5.24
N ASP A 346 -7.06 5.25 -4.26
CA ASP A 346 -8.42 4.79 -4.52
C ASP A 346 -9.30 5.85 -5.19
N LYS A 347 -9.24 7.12 -4.76
CA LYS A 347 -9.98 8.23 -5.40
C LYS A 347 -9.52 8.47 -6.85
N LEU A 348 -8.21 8.41 -7.11
CA LEU A 348 -7.62 8.73 -8.42
C LEU A 348 -7.89 7.67 -9.50
N GLY A 349 -8.20 6.43 -9.11
CA GLY A 349 -8.51 5.36 -10.07
C GLY A 349 -8.28 3.97 -9.49
N PRO A 350 -9.27 3.37 -8.81
CA PRO A 350 -9.06 2.19 -7.96
C PRO A 350 -8.70 0.92 -8.75
N THR A 351 -8.96 0.90 -10.06
CA THR A 351 -8.57 -0.19 -10.97
C THR A 351 -7.18 0.02 -11.58
N VAL A 352 -6.78 1.27 -11.83
CA VAL A 352 -5.56 1.59 -12.61
C VAL A 352 -4.35 1.88 -11.74
N PHE A 353 -4.56 2.41 -10.54
CA PHE A 353 -3.54 2.51 -9.48
C PHE A 353 -3.50 1.26 -8.58
N ALA A 354 -4.33 0.24 -8.85
CA ALA A 354 -4.34 -1.02 -8.11
C ALA A 354 -2.95 -1.68 -7.98
N PRO A 355 -2.08 -1.74 -9.00
CA PRO A 355 -0.74 -2.30 -8.85
C PRO A 355 0.13 -1.51 -7.86
N VAL A 356 0.07 -0.17 -7.92
CA VAL A 356 0.83 0.73 -7.04
C VAL A 356 0.35 0.61 -5.59
N LYS A 357 -0.98 0.57 -5.39
CA LYS A 357 -1.59 0.35 -4.07
C LYS A 357 -1.23 -1.02 -3.49
N LEU A 358 -1.24 -2.08 -4.31
CA LEU A 358 -0.89 -3.43 -3.87
C LEU A 358 0.58 -3.56 -3.48
N ASP A 359 1.49 -2.87 -4.18
CA ASP A 359 2.90 -2.80 -3.81
C ASP A 359 3.10 -2.04 -2.47
N PHE A 360 2.59 -0.80 -2.37
CA PHE A 360 2.66 -0.01 -1.13
C PHE A 360 2.12 -0.79 0.08
N VAL A 361 0.90 -1.32 -0.01
CA VAL A 361 0.27 -2.07 1.10
C VAL A 361 0.99 -3.40 1.36
N GLY A 362 1.53 -4.05 0.32
CA GLY A 362 2.32 -5.27 0.46
C GLY A 362 3.63 -5.04 1.22
N ASN A 363 4.35 -3.97 0.88
CA ASN A 363 5.62 -3.62 1.51
C ASN A 363 5.42 -3.08 2.93
N ILE A 364 4.44 -2.21 3.17
CA ILE A 364 4.01 -1.79 4.53
C ILE A 364 3.71 -3.01 5.40
N LYS A 365 2.98 -4.01 4.85
CA LYS A 365 2.64 -5.24 5.58
C LYS A 365 3.89 -6.07 5.94
N LYS A 366 4.85 -6.28 5.02
CA LYS A 366 6.10 -7.03 5.31
C LYS A 366 6.85 -6.40 6.49
N ILE A 367 7.05 -5.07 6.48
CA ILE A 367 7.76 -4.35 7.56
C ILE A 367 6.99 -4.47 8.88
N ASN A 368 5.66 -4.27 8.85
CA ASN A 368 4.81 -4.41 10.03
C ASN A 368 4.82 -5.85 10.60
N GLN A 369 4.96 -6.88 9.76
CA GLN A 369 5.10 -8.26 10.22
C GLN A 369 6.41 -8.49 11.02
N LYS A 370 7.51 -7.83 10.66
CA LYS A 370 8.75 -7.84 11.47
C LYS A 370 8.56 -7.07 12.77
N TYR A 371 8.00 -5.85 12.70
CA TYR A 371 7.69 -5.03 13.88
C TYR A 371 6.87 -5.77 14.93
N ILE A 372 5.78 -6.43 14.52
CA ILE A 372 4.87 -7.15 15.44
C ILE A 372 5.56 -8.37 16.10
N ALA A 373 6.66 -8.90 15.54
CA ALA A 373 7.38 -10.04 16.10
C ALA A 373 8.19 -9.68 17.37
N ASP A 374 8.74 -8.47 17.45
CA ASP A 374 9.41 -7.91 18.64
C ASP A 374 9.31 -6.38 18.64
N SER A 375 8.13 -5.85 18.98
CA SER A 375 7.85 -4.41 18.93
C SER A 375 8.61 -3.57 19.95
N ILE A 376 9.29 -4.21 20.91
CA ILE A 376 10.18 -3.56 21.88
C ILE A 376 11.53 -3.29 21.21
N ARG A 377 12.06 -4.27 20.47
CA ARG A 377 13.31 -4.13 19.68
C ARG A 377 13.12 -3.26 18.45
N PHE A 378 12.05 -3.48 17.69
CA PHE A 378 11.84 -2.88 16.36
C PHE A 378 11.16 -1.50 16.39
N THR A 379 11.50 -0.71 17.40
CA THR A 379 10.99 0.66 17.62
C THR A 379 11.25 1.59 16.43
N THR A 380 12.37 1.41 15.72
CA THR A 380 12.71 2.18 14.50
C THR A 380 13.00 1.30 13.29
N LEU A 381 12.88 1.88 12.10
CA LEU A 381 13.21 1.24 10.83
C LEU A 381 14.69 0.81 10.77
N GLN A 382 15.61 1.64 11.31
CA GLN A 382 17.02 1.28 11.43
C GLN A 382 17.20 0.00 12.25
N LYS A 383 16.53 -0.13 13.41
CA LYS A 383 16.60 -1.32 14.28
C LYS A 383 16.06 -2.58 13.60
N ILE A 384 15.16 -2.45 12.61
CA ILE A 384 14.70 -3.57 11.78
C ILE A 384 15.78 -4.00 10.77
N VAL A 385 16.32 -3.05 10.00
CA VAL A 385 17.31 -3.32 8.94
C VAL A 385 18.62 -3.85 9.53
N LEU A 386 19.12 -3.22 10.59
CA LEU A 386 20.35 -3.65 11.29
C LEU A 386 20.21 -5.06 11.87
N TYR A 387 19.05 -5.41 12.43
CA TYR A 387 18.82 -6.77 12.91
C TYR A 387 18.78 -7.80 11.76
N GLU A 388 18.15 -7.47 10.61
CA GLU A 388 18.16 -8.37 9.45
C GLU A 388 19.55 -8.50 8.80
N LEU A 389 20.41 -7.49 8.93
CA LEU A 389 21.83 -7.59 8.58
C LEU A 389 22.58 -8.52 9.55
N GLU A 390 22.39 -8.35 10.87
CA GLU A 390 23.00 -9.18 11.92
C GLU A 390 22.60 -10.67 11.82
N THR A 391 21.40 -10.98 11.33
CA THR A 391 20.89 -12.35 11.18
C THR A 391 21.07 -12.98 9.80
N ASP A 392 21.71 -12.28 8.84
CA ASP A 392 21.80 -12.68 7.42
C ASP A 392 20.42 -12.88 6.75
N GLU A 393 19.39 -12.17 7.26
CA GLU A 393 18.02 -12.16 6.73
C GLU A 393 17.76 -11.02 5.74
N ALA A 394 18.61 -10.00 5.66
CA ALA A 394 18.36 -8.78 4.87
C ALA A 394 18.12 -9.06 3.38
N THR A 395 18.87 -10.00 2.80
CA THR A 395 18.73 -10.43 1.39
C THR A 395 17.74 -11.57 1.19
N VAL A 396 17.12 -12.10 2.25
CA VAL A 396 16.12 -13.16 2.14
C VAL A 396 14.85 -12.62 1.50
N ARG A 397 14.33 -13.34 0.51
CA ARG A 397 13.14 -12.92 -0.25
C ARG A 397 11.93 -12.70 0.67
N ASN A 398 11.32 -11.52 0.60
CA ASN A 398 10.29 -11.00 1.52
C ASN A 398 10.78 -10.50 2.90
N SER A 399 12.07 -10.19 3.05
CA SER A 399 12.60 -9.48 4.23
C SER A 399 11.92 -8.11 4.42
N ALA A 400 11.99 -7.56 5.63
CA ALA A 400 11.55 -6.19 5.87
C ALA A 400 12.48 -5.18 5.16
N THR A 401 13.75 -5.53 4.99
CA THR A 401 14.77 -4.73 4.29
C THR A 401 14.49 -4.62 2.79
N GLU A 402 14.10 -5.72 2.12
CA GLU A 402 13.61 -5.71 0.72
C GLU A 402 12.34 -4.86 0.61
N ALA A 403 11.41 -5.03 1.55
CA ALA A 403 10.15 -4.29 1.56
C ALA A 403 10.34 -2.77 1.69
N LEU A 404 11.21 -2.35 2.61
CA LEU A 404 11.50 -0.95 2.87
C LEU A 404 12.28 -0.31 1.72
N LEU A 405 13.11 -1.08 0.98
CA LEU A 405 13.75 -0.62 -0.25
C LEU A 405 12.71 -0.22 -1.32
N TRP A 406 11.75 -1.10 -1.61
CA TRP A 406 10.68 -0.80 -2.56
C TRP A 406 9.76 0.32 -2.07
N LEU A 407 9.43 0.35 -0.78
CA LEU A 407 8.61 1.42 -0.19
C LEU A 407 9.30 2.79 -0.30
N LYS A 408 10.60 2.92 0.02
CA LYS A 408 11.31 4.20 -0.12
C LYS A 408 11.49 4.62 -1.58
N ARG A 409 11.70 3.66 -2.51
CA ARG A 409 11.72 3.92 -3.96
C ARG A 409 10.34 4.42 -4.45
N GLY A 410 9.24 3.89 -3.91
CA GLY A 410 7.88 4.37 -4.14
C GLY A 410 7.61 5.77 -3.57
N LEU A 411 8.11 6.06 -2.37
CA LEU A 411 8.01 7.39 -1.75
C LEU A 411 8.83 8.45 -2.51
N LYS A 412 10.03 8.13 -3.00
CA LYS A 412 10.80 9.01 -3.92
C LYS A 412 9.97 9.42 -5.14
N PHE A 413 9.30 8.44 -5.76
CA PHE A 413 8.42 8.69 -6.90
C PHE A 413 7.23 9.60 -6.54
N LEU A 414 6.57 9.35 -5.40
CA LEU A 414 5.45 10.17 -4.93
C LEU A 414 5.90 11.60 -4.62
N LYS A 415 7.01 11.77 -3.88
CA LYS A 415 7.63 13.07 -3.58
C LYS A 415 7.90 13.85 -4.86
N GLY A 416 8.65 13.27 -5.80
CA GLY A 416 9.00 13.93 -7.06
C GLY A 416 7.80 14.27 -7.95
N PHE A 417 6.71 13.50 -7.88
CA PHE A 417 5.46 13.82 -8.59
C PHE A 417 4.73 15.00 -7.95
N LEU A 418 4.57 15.00 -6.63
CA LEU A 418 3.95 16.09 -5.89
C LEU A 418 4.78 17.38 -5.95
N GLU A 419 6.12 17.29 -6.04
CA GLU A 419 7.01 18.44 -6.24
C GLU A 419 6.81 19.11 -7.60
N GLU A 420 6.69 18.36 -8.70
CA GLU A 420 6.37 18.93 -10.03
C GLU A 420 5.01 19.65 -10.00
N VAL A 421 3.99 19.08 -9.36
CA VAL A 421 2.67 19.72 -9.20
C VAL A 421 2.72 20.96 -8.30
N ASN A 422 3.44 20.91 -7.17
CA ASN A 422 3.60 22.05 -6.26
C ASN A 422 4.37 23.22 -6.90
N ASN A 423 5.28 22.91 -7.83
CA ASN A 423 5.98 23.88 -8.67
C ASN A 423 5.12 24.43 -9.83
N GLY A 424 3.84 24.01 -9.93
CA GLY A 424 2.86 24.54 -10.86
C GLY A 424 2.62 23.72 -12.13
N GLU A 425 3.15 22.49 -12.23
CA GLU A 425 2.80 21.60 -13.34
C GLU A 425 1.33 21.19 -13.27
N LYS A 426 0.62 21.32 -14.41
CA LYS A 426 -0.80 20.96 -14.54
C LYS A 426 -1.03 19.75 -15.44
N ASP A 427 -0.08 19.39 -16.29
CA ASP A 427 -0.12 18.10 -16.99
C ASP A 427 0.31 16.99 -16.01
N ILE A 428 -0.68 16.34 -15.39
CA ILE A 428 -0.50 15.21 -14.47
C ILE A 428 0.26 14.06 -15.14
N GLN A 429 0.10 13.82 -16.46
CA GLN A 429 0.85 12.79 -17.17
C GLN A 429 2.32 13.19 -17.31
N LYS A 430 2.60 14.44 -17.65
CA LYS A 430 3.97 14.98 -17.68
C LYS A 430 4.63 14.92 -16.30
N ALA A 431 3.94 15.32 -15.23
CA ALA A 431 4.47 15.24 -13.86
C ALA A 431 4.78 13.79 -13.43
N LEU A 432 3.83 12.87 -13.61
CA LEU A 432 4.02 11.45 -13.30
C LEU A 432 5.17 10.83 -14.11
N ASN A 433 5.22 11.08 -15.42
CA ASN A 433 6.26 10.51 -16.29
C ASN A 433 7.66 11.10 -15.99
N THR A 434 7.73 12.39 -15.63
CA THR A 434 8.98 13.05 -15.22
C THR A 434 9.50 12.46 -13.90
N SER A 435 8.66 12.36 -12.87
CA SER A 435 9.06 11.73 -11.60
C SER A 435 9.46 10.26 -11.79
N TYR A 436 8.65 9.49 -12.52
CA TYR A 436 8.93 8.08 -12.82
C TYR A 436 10.29 7.90 -13.52
N GLY A 437 10.58 8.77 -14.50
CA GLY A 437 11.82 8.79 -15.25
C GLY A 437 13.07 9.03 -14.40
N ARG A 438 12.95 9.76 -13.28
CA ARG A 438 14.03 10.04 -12.31
C ARG A 438 14.12 9.02 -11.15
N THR A 439 13.16 8.10 -11.03
CA THR A 439 13.00 7.24 -9.83
C THR A 439 12.80 5.77 -10.20
N LEU A 440 11.55 5.28 -10.24
CA LEU A 440 11.22 3.86 -10.39
C LEU A 440 11.59 3.27 -11.77
N ARG A 441 11.76 4.11 -12.81
CA ARG A 441 12.01 3.62 -14.18
C ARG A 441 13.25 2.73 -14.30
N GLN A 442 14.31 3.00 -13.55
CA GLN A 442 15.55 2.21 -13.63
C GLN A 442 15.35 0.78 -13.10
N TYR A 443 14.65 0.63 -11.97
CA TYR A 443 14.34 -0.64 -11.32
C TYR A 443 13.18 -1.44 -11.94
N HIS A 444 12.46 -0.88 -12.92
CA HIS A 444 11.35 -1.56 -13.59
C HIS A 444 11.79 -2.14 -14.94
N GLY A 445 11.49 -3.41 -15.19
CA GLY A 445 11.69 -4.12 -16.45
C GLY A 445 10.66 -3.73 -17.51
N TRP A 446 10.78 -4.33 -18.70
CA TRP A 446 9.93 -4.00 -19.85
C TRP A 446 8.42 -4.20 -19.57
N VAL A 447 8.06 -5.24 -18.84
CA VAL A 447 6.65 -5.53 -18.48
C VAL A 447 6.10 -4.47 -17.54
N VAL A 448 6.80 -4.16 -16.44
CA VAL A 448 6.34 -3.19 -15.43
C VAL A 448 6.37 -1.76 -15.96
N ARG A 449 7.35 -1.40 -16.82
CA ARG A 449 7.31 -0.16 -17.63
C ARG A 449 6.06 -0.09 -18.52
N GLY A 450 5.63 -1.22 -19.08
CA GLY A 450 4.37 -1.33 -19.84
C GLY A 450 3.12 -1.09 -18.98
N VAL A 451 3.07 -1.65 -17.77
CA VAL A 451 1.98 -1.42 -16.80
C VAL A 451 1.93 0.06 -16.38
N PHE A 452 3.08 0.68 -16.08
CA PHE A 452 3.14 2.11 -15.81
C PHE A 452 2.62 2.94 -16.99
N ALA A 453 2.98 2.60 -18.23
CA ALA A 453 2.48 3.29 -19.42
C ALA A 453 0.97 3.09 -19.69
N LEU A 454 0.30 2.14 -19.03
CA LEU A 454 -1.17 2.03 -19.02
C LEU A 454 -1.77 2.91 -17.91
N ALA A 455 -1.23 2.85 -16.68
CA ALA A 455 -1.65 3.71 -15.58
C ALA A 455 -1.50 5.20 -15.93
N LEU A 456 -0.41 5.58 -16.60
CA LEU A 456 -0.14 6.94 -17.08
C LEU A 456 -1.22 7.45 -18.05
N ARG A 457 -1.68 6.61 -18.99
CA ARG A 457 -2.75 6.95 -19.93
C ARG A 457 -4.13 7.07 -19.27
N ALA A 458 -4.29 6.49 -18.09
CA ALA A 458 -5.49 6.54 -17.27
C ALA A 458 -5.40 7.52 -16.10
N ALA A 459 -4.30 8.29 -16.00
CA ALA A 459 -4.17 9.34 -15.00
C ALA A 459 -5.19 10.47 -15.28
N PRO A 460 -5.81 11.05 -14.23
CA PRO A 460 -6.83 12.08 -14.41
C PRO A 460 -6.24 13.41 -14.90
N PHE A 461 -7.12 14.27 -15.40
CA PHE A 461 -6.81 15.69 -15.61
C PHE A 461 -6.55 16.41 -14.28
N TYR A 462 -5.93 17.59 -14.34
CA TYR A 462 -5.55 18.39 -13.17
C TYR A 462 -6.70 18.60 -12.18
N GLU A 463 -7.87 18.93 -12.70
CA GLU A 463 -9.08 19.20 -11.94
C GLU A 463 -9.56 17.96 -11.18
N GLY A 464 -9.46 16.78 -11.80
CA GLY A 464 -9.78 15.50 -11.17
C GLY A 464 -8.75 15.07 -10.12
N PHE A 465 -7.48 15.44 -10.31
CA PHE A 465 -6.43 15.24 -9.30
C PHE A 465 -6.63 16.17 -8.08
N MET A 466 -6.96 17.45 -8.31
CA MET A 466 -7.30 18.41 -7.25
C MET A 466 -8.57 17.98 -6.47
N ALA A 467 -9.64 17.59 -7.17
CA ALA A 467 -10.87 17.06 -6.54
C ALA A 467 -10.62 15.81 -5.68
N ALA A 468 -9.65 14.96 -6.06
CA ALA A 468 -9.27 13.82 -5.23
C ALA A 468 -8.58 14.25 -3.92
N LEU A 469 -7.90 15.39 -3.91
CA LEU A 469 -7.21 15.96 -2.74
C LEU A 469 -8.09 16.91 -1.90
N ALA A 470 -9.29 17.26 -2.37
CA ALA A 470 -10.29 17.97 -1.58
C ALA A 470 -10.88 17.07 -0.48
N VAL A 471 -11.19 17.70 0.67
CA VAL A 471 -11.89 17.06 1.80
C VAL A 471 -13.39 17.04 1.55
N ASN A 472 -13.97 18.17 1.12
CA ASN A 472 -15.35 18.28 0.70
C ASN A 472 -15.44 18.49 -0.83
N GLU A 473 -16.49 17.95 -1.45
CA GLU A 473 -16.77 18.13 -2.87
C GLU A 473 -17.10 19.59 -3.18
N GLY A 474 -16.33 20.23 -4.07
CA GLY A 474 -16.48 21.64 -4.44
C GLY A 474 -15.47 22.60 -3.79
N ASP A 475 -14.65 22.14 -2.83
CA ASP A 475 -13.57 22.97 -2.29
C ASP A 475 -12.46 23.22 -3.32
N GLU A 476 -12.25 22.29 -4.27
CA GLU A 476 -11.27 22.41 -5.36
C GLU A 476 -11.54 23.55 -6.36
N GLN A 477 -12.68 24.23 -6.22
CA GLN A 477 -13.11 25.36 -7.05
C GLN A 477 -12.82 26.72 -6.37
N LYS A 478 -12.27 26.73 -5.15
CA LYS A 478 -11.98 27.93 -4.35
C LYS A 478 -10.49 28.22 -4.33
N GLU A 479 -10.08 29.48 -4.54
CA GLU A 479 -8.66 29.89 -4.50
C GLU A 479 -7.97 29.53 -3.17
N ALA A 480 -8.68 29.61 -2.04
CA ALA A 480 -8.16 29.25 -0.72
C ALA A 480 -7.77 27.76 -0.59
N PHE A 481 -8.33 26.85 -1.43
CA PHE A 481 -7.89 25.46 -1.49
C PHE A 481 -6.50 25.35 -2.12
N TYR A 482 -6.21 26.16 -3.15
CA TYR A 482 -4.89 26.19 -3.79
C TYR A 482 -3.83 26.83 -2.89
N GLU A 483 -4.17 27.90 -2.15
CA GLU A 483 -3.32 28.44 -1.09
C GLU A 483 -3.02 27.38 0.00
N GLY A 484 -4.05 26.68 0.49
CA GLY A 484 -3.91 25.61 1.47
C GLY A 484 -3.08 24.43 0.96
N MET A 485 -3.32 24.00 -0.29
CA MET A 485 -2.57 22.93 -0.95
C MET A 485 -1.08 23.24 -1.04
N GLN A 486 -0.72 24.45 -1.47
CA GLN A 486 0.67 24.87 -1.57
C GLN A 486 1.33 24.97 -0.19
N ARG A 487 0.62 25.54 0.81
CA ARG A 487 1.09 25.62 2.20
C ARG A 487 1.34 24.23 2.80
N ASP A 488 0.43 23.29 2.61
CA ASP A 488 0.49 21.96 3.20
C ASP A 488 1.58 21.11 2.52
N LEU A 489 1.69 21.15 1.19
CA LEU A 489 2.76 20.48 0.44
C LEU A 489 4.15 21.04 0.79
N ASN A 490 4.28 22.36 0.99
CA ASN A 490 5.53 22.99 1.41
C ASN A 490 6.03 22.54 2.80
N GLN A 491 5.18 21.91 3.62
CA GLN A 491 5.58 21.28 4.89
C GLN A 491 5.75 19.76 4.74
N TYR A 492 4.84 19.11 4.03
CA TYR A 492 4.81 17.66 3.85
C TYR A 492 5.97 17.12 3.02
N LEU A 493 6.35 17.80 1.93
CA LEU A 493 7.39 17.33 1.01
C LEU A 493 8.82 17.38 1.59
N PRO A 494 9.23 18.44 2.33
CA PRO A 494 10.51 18.43 3.05
C PRO A 494 10.54 17.39 4.19
N ALA A 495 9.43 17.19 4.91
CA ALA A 495 9.37 16.21 6.00
C ALA A 495 9.50 14.76 5.49
N MET A 496 8.79 14.42 4.40
CA MET A 496 8.98 13.16 3.67
C MET A 496 10.41 13.04 3.10
N GLY A 497 10.95 14.13 2.54
CA GLY A 497 12.31 14.19 1.99
C GLY A 497 13.38 13.80 3.01
N LYS A 498 13.41 14.45 4.18
CA LYS A 498 14.36 14.14 5.25
C LYS A 498 14.34 12.66 5.65
N GLN A 499 13.16 12.05 5.70
CA GLN A 499 13.02 10.63 6.09
C GLN A 499 13.52 9.68 4.98
N ILE A 500 13.29 10.03 3.72
CA ILE A 500 13.90 9.32 2.57
C ILE A 500 15.42 9.45 2.61
N GLU A 501 15.97 10.64 2.87
CA GLU A 501 17.41 10.89 2.94
C GLU A 501 18.11 10.08 4.05
N ILE A 502 17.49 9.95 5.22
CA ILE A 502 17.97 9.08 6.32
C ILE A 502 17.95 7.59 5.89
N LEU A 503 16.91 7.15 5.18
CA LEU A 503 16.82 5.79 4.64
C LEU A 503 17.72 5.55 3.42
N ASP A 504 18.19 6.60 2.75
CA ASP A 504 19.20 6.51 1.70
C ASP A 504 20.58 6.33 2.31
N ALA A 505 20.98 7.21 3.24
CA ALA A 505 22.24 7.07 3.97
C ALA A 505 22.41 5.68 4.61
N LEU A 506 21.37 5.15 5.26
CA LEU A 506 21.37 3.80 5.82
C LEU A 506 21.62 2.71 4.76
N TYR A 507 20.95 2.78 3.61
CA TYR A 507 21.08 1.74 2.58
C TYR A 507 22.38 1.85 1.79
N GLU A 508 22.96 3.06 1.67
CA GLU A 508 24.28 3.29 1.08
C GLU A 508 25.39 2.81 2.03
N GLU A 509 25.32 3.14 3.33
CA GLU A 509 26.29 2.72 4.36
C GLU A 509 26.44 1.19 4.43
N TYR A 510 25.32 0.46 4.40
CA TYR A 510 25.29 -1.00 4.50
C TYR A 510 25.21 -1.73 3.15
N ASN A 511 25.39 -1.02 2.03
CA ASN A 511 25.39 -1.57 0.66
C ASN A 511 24.12 -2.38 0.30
N LEU A 512 22.96 -1.88 0.71
CA LEU A 512 21.63 -2.49 0.53
C LEU A 512 20.84 -1.96 -0.67
N GLU A 513 21.35 -0.99 -1.43
CA GLU A 513 20.75 -0.56 -2.71
C GLU A 513 20.93 -1.64 -3.79
N SER A 514 19.96 -2.55 -3.90
CA SER A 514 19.94 -3.58 -4.95
C SER A 514 19.56 -3.00 -6.32
N ASP A 515 20.43 -3.15 -7.30
CA ASP A 515 20.19 -2.82 -8.72
C ASP A 515 19.23 -3.80 -9.43
N GLU A 516 18.64 -4.77 -8.73
CA GLU A 516 17.70 -5.73 -9.35
C GLU A 516 16.46 -5.05 -9.97
N VAL A 517 16.03 -5.60 -11.10
CA VAL A 517 15.01 -5.04 -11.99
C VAL A 517 13.81 -5.99 -12.10
N VAL A 518 12.59 -5.49 -11.85
CA VAL A 518 11.33 -6.27 -11.77
C VAL A 518 10.41 -6.08 -12.98
#